data_AF-A0A6C0B487-F1
#
_entry.id   AF-A0A6C0B487-F1
#
_cell.length_a   1.000
_cell.length_b   1.000
_cell.length_c   1.000
_cell.angle_alpha   90.00
_cell.angle_beta   90.00
_cell.angle_gamma   90.00
#
_symmetry.space_group_name_H-M   'P 1'
#
loop_
_entity.id
_entity.type
_entity.pdbx_description
1 polymer ?
#
loop_
_entity_poly.entity_id
_entity_poly.type
_entity_poly.pdbx_seq_one_letter_code
_entity_poly.pdbx_strand_id
1 'polypeptide(L)'
;MQKVAMTANSNYDEVHVVSDSEEDEEEQEQGWTGPYHPSFPNQWVLSHEPGTGPEQCNNCADYGSYQGEFIGYCANCAAYVYEGRRGRGFMGDGIELVDEQTRQWISVYDTYLSHVEFARFSNELPPVVEEEDSYDEESDDTSIPDLELVGQNTVFEAHFEGGYFDF
;
A
#
# COMPACT_ATOMS: atom_id res chain seq x y z
N MET A 1 -82.36 16.59 -13.49
CA MET A 1 -82.31 17.91 -12.80
C MET A 1 -81.21 17.76 -11.77
N GLN A 2 -80.07 18.44 -11.76
CA GLN A 2 -79.62 19.76 -12.22
C GLN A 2 -78.13 19.57 -12.62
N LYS A 3 -77.73 20.06 -13.80
CA LYS A 3 -76.34 20.03 -14.27
C LYS A 3 -75.60 21.22 -13.67
N VAL A 4 -74.48 20.99 -12.98
CA VAL A 4 -73.58 22.07 -12.55
C VAL A 4 -72.29 21.92 -13.36
N ALA A 5 -72.04 22.91 -14.21
CA ALA A 5 -70.82 23.04 -15.00
C ALA A 5 -69.71 23.60 -14.10
N MET A 6 -68.54 22.96 -14.11
CA MET A 6 -67.33 23.51 -13.50
C MET A 6 -66.36 23.87 -14.63
N THR A 7 -66.17 25.17 -14.79
CA THR A 7 -65.32 25.79 -15.80
C THR A 7 -63.85 25.69 -15.39
N ALA A 8 -63.02 25.28 -16.34
CA ALA A 8 -61.56 25.28 -16.23
C ALA A 8 -61.03 26.72 -16.11
N ASN A 9 -60.10 26.93 -15.16
CA ASN A 9 -59.20 28.08 -15.15
C ASN A 9 -57.77 27.54 -15.12
N SER A 10 -57.13 27.57 -16.29
CA SER A 10 -55.70 27.45 -16.46
C SER A 10 -55.03 28.75 -16.02
N ASN A 11 -54.17 28.69 -15.01
CA ASN A 11 -53.18 29.73 -14.77
C ASN A 11 -51.83 29.03 -14.66
N TYR A 12 -51.12 29.01 -15.79
CA TYR A 12 -49.72 28.66 -15.86
C TYR A 12 -48.95 29.86 -15.33
N ASP A 13 -48.41 29.75 -14.12
CA ASP A 13 -47.38 30.67 -13.66
C ASP A 13 -46.04 30.15 -14.17
N GLU A 14 -45.50 30.92 -15.10
CA GLU A 14 -44.18 30.77 -15.70
C GLU A 14 -43.15 31.24 -14.66
N VAL A 15 -42.39 30.31 -14.09
CA VAL A 15 -41.22 30.64 -13.26
C VAL A 15 -40.01 29.93 -13.84
N HIS A 16 -39.35 30.63 -14.77
CA HIS A 16 -37.98 30.34 -15.17
C HIS A 16 -37.04 30.99 -14.15
N VAL A 17 -36.42 30.18 -13.30
CA VAL A 17 -35.13 30.53 -12.70
C VAL A 17 -34.17 29.39 -13.01
N VAL A 18 -33.47 29.60 -14.12
CA VAL A 18 -32.18 28.98 -14.42
C VAL A 18 -31.22 29.39 -13.29
N SER A 19 -30.64 28.41 -12.64
CA SER A 19 -29.37 28.58 -11.94
C SER A 19 -28.51 27.42 -12.40
N ASP A 20 -27.89 27.67 -13.55
CA ASP A 20 -26.78 26.88 -14.08
C ASP A 20 -25.71 26.84 -12.99
N SER A 21 -25.67 25.71 -12.29
CA SER A 21 -24.50 25.28 -11.52
C SER A 21 -23.95 24.09 -12.29
N GLU A 22 -23.45 24.39 -13.49
CA GLU A 22 -22.45 23.57 -14.18
C GLU A 22 -21.14 23.73 -13.40
N GLU A 23 -21.12 23.22 -12.17
CA GLU A 23 -19.86 22.82 -11.55
C GLU A 23 -19.56 21.46 -12.17
N ASP A 24 -19.03 21.51 -13.39
CA ASP A 24 -18.29 20.42 -14.01
C ASP A 24 -17.11 20.11 -13.08
N GLU A 25 -17.37 19.30 -12.06
CA GLU A 25 -16.36 18.53 -11.38
C GLU A 25 -15.81 17.56 -12.43
N GLU A 26 -14.88 18.06 -13.25
CA GLU A 26 -13.90 17.24 -13.96
C GLU A 26 -13.11 16.50 -12.86
N GLU A 27 -13.71 15.47 -12.29
CA GLU A 27 -13.03 14.39 -11.61
C GLU A 27 -12.04 13.85 -12.64
N GLN A 28 -10.82 14.41 -12.62
CA GLN A 28 -9.72 13.90 -13.38
C GLN A 28 -9.54 12.46 -12.93
N GLU A 29 -10.06 11.52 -13.73
CA GLU A 29 -9.81 10.10 -13.63
C GLU A 29 -8.30 9.93 -13.76
N GLN A 30 -7.60 10.05 -12.63
CA GLN A 30 -6.18 9.71 -12.49
C GLN A 30 -6.10 8.19 -12.50
N GLY A 31 -6.45 7.60 -13.65
CA GLY A 31 -6.26 6.19 -13.91
C GLY A 31 -4.77 5.91 -13.91
N TRP A 32 -4.38 4.85 -13.20
CA TRP A 32 -3.02 4.35 -13.25
C TRP A 32 -2.64 4.02 -14.70
N THR A 33 -1.52 4.57 -15.18
CA THR A 33 -1.01 4.35 -16.54
C THR A 33 0.26 3.49 -16.57
N GLY A 34 0.69 2.99 -15.42
CA GLY A 34 1.92 2.21 -15.30
C GLY A 34 1.77 0.79 -15.87
N PRO A 35 2.83 0.24 -16.49
CA PRO A 35 2.79 -1.11 -17.03
C PRO A 35 2.79 -2.18 -15.92
N TYR A 36 2.30 -3.37 -16.27
CA TYR A 36 2.53 -4.57 -15.46
C TYR A 36 3.94 -5.08 -15.71
N HIS A 37 4.62 -5.54 -14.67
CA HIS A 37 5.93 -6.16 -14.83
C HIS A 37 5.84 -7.37 -15.78
N PRO A 38 6.80 -7.62 -16.69
CA PRO A 38 6.67 -8.65 -17.73
C PRO A 38 6.44 -10.08 -17.21
N SER A 39 6.95 -10.38 -16.01
CA SER A 39 6.73 -11.68 -15.36
C SER A 39 5.39 -11.78 -14.63
N PHE A 40 4.61 -10.70 -14.51
CA PHE A 40 3.33 -10.72 -13.83
C PHE A 40 2.33 -11.63 -14.57
N PRO A 41 1.56 -12.50 -13.88
CA PRO A 41 0.70 -13.45 -14.58
C PRO A 41 -0.43 -12.78 -15.37
N ASN A 42 -0.43 -12.93 -16.70
CA ASN A 42 -1.46 -12.37 -17.59
C ASN A 42 -2.90 -12.70 -17.17
N GLN A 43 -3.13 -13.89 -16.63
CA GLN A 43 -4.44 -14.29 -16.13
C GLN A 43 -4.94 -13.39 -14.99
N TRP A 44 -4.05 -12.84 -14.17
CA TRP A 44 -4.41 -11.96 -13.06
C TRP A 44 -4.69 -10.55 -13.53
N VAL A 45 -3.99 -10.07 -14.57
CA VAL A 45 -4.26 -8.78 -15.25
C VAL A 45 -5.71 -8.70 -15.75
N LEU A 46 -6.26 -9.83 -16.22
CA LEU A 46 -7.62 -9.89 -16.75
C LEU A 46 -8.68 -10.24 -15.69
N SER A 47 -8.27 -10.58 -14.47
CA SER A 47 -9.16 -11.09 -13.41
C SER A 47 -8.87 -10.44 -12.06
N HIS A 48 -8.67 -9.12 -12.05
CA HIS A 48 -8.69 -8.37 -10.81
C HIS A 48 -10.09 -8.41 -10.19
N GLU A 49 -10.16 -8.54 -8.87
CA GLU A 49 -11.41 -8.36 -8.15
C GLU A 49 -11.68 -6.84 -8.07
N PRO A 50 -12.95 -6.40 -8.13
CA PRO A 50 -13.27 -4.98 -8.03
C PRO A 50 -12.66 -4.33 -6.78
N GLY A 51 -12.04 -3.17 -6.94
CA GLY A 51 -11.37 -2.45 -5.85
C GLY A 51 -9.96 -2.97 -5.54
N THR A 52 -9.35 -3.74 -6.44
CA THR A 52 -7.96 -4.24 -6.31
C THR A 52 -7.13 -3.90 -7.54
N GLY A 53 -5.81 -3.99 -7.39
CA GLY A 53 -4.88 -3.69 -8.49
C GLY A 53 -4.58 -2.19 -8.60
N PRO A 54 -3.66 -1.83 -9.49
CA PRO A 54 -3.03 -0.50 -9.48
C PRO A 54 -3.99 0.62 -9.92
N GLU A 55 -5.02 0.31 -10.69
CA GLU A 55 -6.02 1.30 -11.14
C GLU A 55 -7.12 1.58 -10.11
N GLN A 56 -7.41 0.63 -9.22
CA GLN A 56 -8.59 0.69 -8.34
C GLN A 56 -8.25 0.70 -6.85
N CYS A 57 -6.96 0.53 -6.50
CA CYS A 57 -6.50 0.51 -5.12
C CYS A 57 -5.18 1.28 -5.00
N ASN A 58 -5.23 2.42 -4.31
CA ASN A 58 -4.06 3.27 -4.08
C ASN A 58 -2.90 2.49 -3.43
N ASN A 59 -3.20 1.64 -2.43
CA ASN A 59 -2.17 0.80 -1.82
C ASN A 59 -1.53 -0.19 -2.81
N CYS A 60 -2.28 -0.70 -3.78
CA CYS A 60 -1.72 -1.54 -4.84
C CYS A 60 -0.87 -0.71 -5.81
N ALA A 61 -1.30 0.51 -6.14
CA ALA A 61 -0.52 1.42 -6.96
C ALA A 61 0.81 1.79 -6.29
N ASP A 62 0.78 2.11 -4.99
CA ASP A 62 1.94 2.58 -4.23
C ASP A 62 2.85 1.44 -3.78
N TYR A 63 2.31 0.44 -3.08
CA TYR A 63 3.11 -0.63 -2.47
C TYR A 63 3.27 -1.84 -3.35
N GLY A 64 2.32 -2.05 -4.27
CA GLY A 64 2.33 -3.17 -5.22
C GLY A 64 3.15 -2.90 -6.48
N SER A 65 3.70 -1.71 -6.62
CA SER A 65 4.52 -1.30 -7.76
C SER A 65 5.98 -1.11 -7.35
N TYR A 66 6.87 -1.33 -8.30
CA TYR A 66 8.30 -1.09 -8.17
C TYR A 66 8.81 -0.39 -9.42
N GLN A 67 9.46 0.76 -9.25
CA GLN A 67 9.92 1.62 -10.37
C GLN A 67 8.81 1.94 -11.40
N GLY A 68 7.57 2.10 -10.93
CA GLY A 68 6.41 2.39 -11.78
C GLY A 68 5.81 1.17 -12.49
N GLU A 69 6.36 -0.03 -12.30
CA GLU A 69 5.79 -1.28 -12.81
C GLU A 69 5.01 -2.01 -11.71
N PHE A 70 3.81 -2.48 -12.02
CA PHE A 70 3.03 -3.27 -11.07
C PHE A 70 3.60 -4.69 -10.97
N ILE A 71 4.08 -5.06 -9.78
CA ILE A 71 4.74 -6.34 -9.50
C ILE A 71 3.88 -7.28 -8.66
N GLY A 72 2.84 -6.76 -7.98
CA GLY A 72 1.79 -7.56 -7.38
C GLY A 72 0.96 -6.79 -6.35
N TYR A 73 0.10 -7.48 -5.63
CA TYR A 73 -0.90 -6.82 -4.77
C TYR A 73 -0.30 -6.29 -3.48
N CYS A 74 -0.88 -5.22 -2.92
CA CYS A 74 -0.53 -4.78 -1.56
C CYS A 74 -0.90 -5.85 -0.52
N ALA A 75 -0.30 -5.78 0.67
CA ALA A 75 -0.54 -6.71 1.77
C ALA A 75 -2.04 -6.83 2.10
N ASN A 76 -2.80 -5.73 2.11
CA ASN A 76 -4.23 -5.75 2.43
C ASN A 76 -5.04 -6.53 1.39
N CYS A 77 -4.84 -6.27 0.09
CA CYS A 77 -5.57 -6.99 -0.96
C CYS A 77 -5.16 -8.47 -1.00
N ALA A 78 -3.87 -8.76 -0.82
CA ALA A 78 -3.38 -10.13 -0.73
C ALA A 78 -4.04 -10.89 0.44
N ALA A 79 -4.14 -10.27 1.61
CA ALA A 79 -4.69 -10.88 2.81
C ALA A 79 -6.22 -11.01 2.78
N TYR A 80 -6.93 -9.92 2.49
CA TYR A 80 -8.39 -9.85 2.70
C TYR A 80 -9.22 -10.17 1.45
N VAL A 81 -8.66 -10.01 0.25
CA VAL A 81 -9.40 -10.28 -1.01
C VAL A 81 -8.96 -11.61 -1.62
N TYR A 82 -7.65 -11.84 -1.66
CA TYR A 82 -7.09 -13.04 -2.30
C TYR A 82 -6.74 -14.18 -1.34
N GLU A 83 -6.76 -13.93 -0.02
CA GLU A 83 -6.45 -14.92 1.02
C GLU A 83 -5.09 -15.63 0.79
N GLY A 84 -4.08 -14.86 0.36
CA GLY A 84 -2.74 -15.36 0.08
C GLY A 84 -2.57 -16.11 -1.25
N ARG A 85 -3.64 -16.34 -2.02
CA ARG A 85 -3.59 -17.09 -3.30
C ARG A 85 -2.76 -16.40 -4.38
N ARG A 86 -2.51 -15.10 -4.26
CA ARG A 86 -1.72 -14.28 -5.21
C ARG A 86 -0.39 -13.78 -4.62
N GLY A 87 0.09 -14.39 -3.54
CA GLY A 87 1.32 -14.02 -2.85
C GLY A 87 1.06 -13.46 -1.44
N ARG A 88 2.14 -13.07 -0.75
CA ARG A 88 2.05 -12.47 0.59
C ARG A 88 1.55 -11.04 0.60
N GLY A 89 1.69 -10.39 -0.55
CA GLY A 89 1.41 -8.98 -0.74
C GLY A 89 2.56 -8.10 -0.27
N PHE A 90 2.64 -6.92 -0.88
CA PHE A 90 3.75 -6.00 -0.70
C PHE A 90 3.46 -4.89 0.30
N MET A 91 4.51 -4.46 0.99
CA MET A 91 4.57 -3.33 1.91
C MET A 91 5.26 -2.10 1.29
N GLY A 92 5.78 -2.22 0.06
CA GLY A 92 6.54 -1.20 -0.65
C GLY A 92 7.88 -1.72 -1.17
N ASP A 93 8.43 -1.08 -2.21
CA ASP A 93 9.78 -1.30 -2.74
C ASP A 93 10.18 -2.77 -2.99
N GLY A 94 9.24 -3.63 -3.39
CA GLY A 94 9.51 -5.07 -3.58
C GLY A 94 9.75 -5.83 -2.27
N ILE A 95 9.22 -5.34 -1.15
CA ILE A 95 9.26 -6.01 0.15
C ILE A 95 7.90 -6.64 0.41
N GLU A 96 7.87 -7.96 0.51
CA GLU A 96 6.66 -8.69 0.92
C GLU A 96 6.43 -8.56 2.44
N LEU A 97 5.17 -8.58 2.86
CA LEU A 97 4.81 -8.75 4.26
C LEU A 97 5.23 -10.14 4.73
N VAL A 98 6.00 -10.20 5.82
CA VAL A 98 6.43 -11.45 6.46
C VAL A 98 6.15 -11.40 7.97
N ASP A 99 5.00 -11.93 8.35
CA ASP A 99 4.54 -12.12 9.73
C ASP A 99 4.12 -13.59 9.96
N GLU A 100 3.58 -13.90 11.13
CA GLU A 100 3.18 -15.27 11.47
C GLU A 100 2.06 -15.81 10.55
N GLN A 101 1.14 -14.94 10.12
CA GLN A 101 -0.01 -15.32 9.30
C GLN A 101 0.37 -15.50 7.82
N THR A 102 1.22 -14.63 7.29
CA THR A 102 1.61 -14.57 5.87
C THR A 102 2.73 -15.56 5.53
N ARG A 103 3.48 -16.06 6.52
CA ARG A 103 4.53 -17.10 6.33
C ARG A 103 4.01 -18.39 5.69
N GLN A 104 2.74 -18.73 5.92
CA GLN A 104 2.11 -19.89 5.30
C GLN A 104 1.80 -19.68 3.81
N TRP A 105 1.74 -18.43 3.35
CA TRP A 105 1.48 -18.08 1.96
C TRP A 105 2.77 -18.14 1.14
N ILE A 106 2.60 -18.47 -0.14
CA ILE A 106 3.71 -18.56 -1.07
C ILE A 106 4.27 -17.17 -1.34
N SER A 107 5.59 -17.02 -1.29
CA SER A 107 6.26 -15.79 -1.67
C SER A 107 6.17 -15.63 -3.19
N VAL A 108 5.90 -14.42 -3.67
CA VAL A 108 5.89 -14.12 -5.11
C VAL A 108 7.25 -14.35 -5.75
N TYR A 109 8.33 -14.21 -4.96
CA TYR A 109 9.71 -14.52 -5.34
C TYR A 109 9.98 -16.00 -5.47
N ASP A 110 9.12 -16.86 -4.94
CA ASP A 110 9.20 -18.31 -5.16
C ASP A 110 8.30 -18.73 -6.33
N THR A 111 7.68 -17.77 -7.04
CA THR A 111 6.75 -18.02 -8.15
C THR A 111 7.16 -17.26 -9.42
N TYR A 112 6.34 -16.32 -9.89
CA TYR A 112 6.53 -15.60 -11.14
C TYR A 112 7.65 -14.56 -11.08
N LEU A 113 8.08 -14.14 -9.88
CA LEU A 113 9.23 -13.26 -9.69
C LEU A 113 10.53 -14.01 -9.31
N SER A 114 10.57 -15.34 -9.42
CA SER A 114 11.74 -16.15 -9.04
C SER A 114 13.01 -15.93 -9.84
N HIS A 115 12.92 -15.22 -10.96
CA HIS A 115 14.05 -14.87 -11.82
C HIS A 115 14.29 -13.36 -11.88
N VAL A 116 13.58 -12.58 -11.05
CA VAL A 116 13.69 -11.13 -11.03
C VAL A 116 14.58 -10.74 -9.86
N GLU A 117 15.78 -10.26 -10.20
CA GLU A 117 16.65 -9.60 -9.23
C GLU A 117 16.16 -8.17 -9.09
N PHE A 118 15.29 -7.95 -8.11
CA PHE A 118 15.07 -6.59 -7.62
C PHE A 118 16.38 -6.11 -7.01
N ALA A 119 16.58 -4.79 -6.94
CA ALA A 119 17.63 -4.21 -6.10
C ALA A 119 17.30 -4.39 -4.61
N ARG A 120 16.82 -5.59 -4.23
CA ARG A 120 16.91 -6.14 -2.89
C ARG A 120 18.38 -6.02 -2.53
N PHE A 121 18.67 -5.13 -1.60
CA PHE A 121 20.02 -4.86 -1.13
C PHE A 121 20.91 -4.17 -2.17
N SER A 122 20.65 -2.89 -2.46
CA SER A 122 21.81 -2.00 -2.46
C SER A 122 22.42 -2.07 -1.05
N ASN A 123 23.31 -3.04 -0.84
CA ASN A 123 24.31 -3.05 0.22
C ASN A 123 25.35 -1.94 0.00
N GLU A 124 24.98 -0.85 -0.70
CA GLU A 124 25.37 0.44 -0.17
C GLU A 124 24.67 0.57 1.18
N LEU A 125 25.22 -0.15 2.17
CA LEU A 125 25.32 0.40 3.52
C LEU A 125 25.59 1.89 3.29
N PRO A 126 24.82 2.81 3.91
CA PRO A 126 25.18 4.21 3.85
C PRO A 126 26.68 4.28 4.08
N PRO A 127 27.46 5.00 3.25
CA PRO A 127 28.91 5.02 3.35
C PRO A 127 29.20 5.13 4.84
N VAL A 128 29.90 4.15 5.41
CA VAL A 128 30.19 4.12 6.84
C VAL A 128 30.74 5.50 7.12
N VAL A 129 29.92 6.35 7.74
CA VAL A 129 30.40 7.61 8.24
C VAL A 129 31.24 7.09 9.38
N GLU A 130 32.55 6.98 9.16
CA GLU A 130 33.47 6.78 10.25
C GLU A 130 33.24 8.02 11.12
N GLU A 131 32.35 7.87 12.11
CA GLU A 131 32.26 8.81 13.21
C GLU A 131 33.66 8.80 13.80
N GLU A 132 34.43 9.85 13.51
CA GLU A 132 35.68 10.10 14.17
C GLU A 132 35.33 10.28 15.64
N ASP A 133 35.40 9.15 16.35
CA ASP A 133 35.39 9.00 17.78
C ASP A 133 36.45 9.93 18.40
N SER A 134 36.11 11.21 18.55
CA SER A 134 36.87 12.12 19.41
C SER A 134 36.46 11.84 20.85
N TYR A 135 36.86 10.69 21.37
CA TYR A 135 36.82 10.44 22.81
C TYR A 135 37.88 11.32 23.47
N ASP A 136 37.43 12.39 24.13
CA ASP A 136 38.21 13.02 25.19
C ASP A 136 38.31 12.02 26.35
N GLU A 137 39.51 11.46 26.55
CA GLU A 137 39.87 10.65 27.71
C GLU A 137 39.81 11.51 28.97
N GLU A 138 38.70 11.47 29.71
CA GLU A 138 38.70 11.81 31.13
C GLU A 138 38.29 10.57 31.92
N SER A 139 39.31 10.02 32.58
CA SER A 139 39.29 8.83 33.42
C SER A 139 38.25 8.90 34.53
N ASP A 140 37.40 7.90 34.64
CA ASP A 140 36.88 7.52 35.96
C ASP A 140 36.75 5.99 36.11
N ASP A 141 37.40 5.52 37.16
CA ASP A 141 37.61 4.13 37.55
C ASP A 141 36.30 3.53 38.03
N THR A 142 35.66 2.72 37.18
CA THR A 142 34.58 1.84 37.63
C THR A 142 34.82 0.41 37.18
N SER A 143 35.11 -0.42 38.16
CA SER A 143 35.37 -1.86 38.07
C SER A 143 34.18 -2.59 37.43
N ILE A 144 34.38 -3.16 36.25
CA ILE A 144 33.41 -4.01 35.56
C ILE A 144 33.49 -5.44 36.14
N PRO A 145 32.38 -6.05 36.58
CA PRO A 145 32.36 -7.46 36.93
C PRO A 145 32.36 -8.35 35.67
N ASP A 146 33.14 -9.42 35.77
CA ASP A 146 33.34 -10.50 34.81
C ASP A 146 31.99 -11.15 34.42
N LEU A 147 31.60 -11.02 33.16
CA LEU A 147 30.36 -11.58 32.61
C LEU A 147 30.72 -12.71 31.64
N GLU A 148 30.58 -13.94 32.11
CA GLU A 148 30.75 -15.15 31.31
C GLU A 148 29.75 -15.17 30.15
N LEU A 149 30.26 -15.09 28.92
CA LEU A 149 29.51 -15.30 27.69
C LEU A 149 29.02 -16.76 27.61
N VAL A 150 27.77 -16.99 28.00
CA VAL A 150 27.03 -18.21 27.65
C VAL A 150 26.09 -17.86 26.50
N GLY A 151 26.40 -18.40 25.32
CA GLY A 151 25.70 -18.11 24.08
C GLY A 151 24.19 -18.35 24.16
N GLN A 152 23.42 -17.33 23.81
CA GLN A 152 21.98 -17.43 23.57
C GLN A 152 21.62 -16.55 22.36
N ASN A 153 20.91 -17.15 21.41
CA ASN A 153 20.32 -16.51 20.23
C ASN A 153 19.47 -15.32 20.67
N THR A 154 19.92 -14.11 20.38
CA THR A 154 19.15 -12.89 20.60
C THR A 154 18.08 -12.76 19.53
N VAL A 155 16.84 -13.04 19.91
CA VAL A 155 15.63 -12.59 19.21
C VAL A 155 15.55 -11.07 19.42
N PHE A 156 15.61 -10.31 18.32
CA PHE A 156 15.38 -8.86 18.37
C PHE A 156 13.87 -8.61 18.49
N GLU A 157 13.43 -8.26 19.69
CA GLU A 157 12.06 -7.82 19.96
C GLU A 157 12.01 -6.32 19.72
N ALA A 158 11.59 -5.91 18.52
CA ALA A 158 11.38 -4.51 18.19
C ALA A 158 10.03 -4.06 18.74
N HIS A 159 10.05 -3.25 19.81
CA HIS A 159 8.87 -2.50 20.26
C HIS A 159 8.64 -1.31 19.32
N PHE A 160 7.50 -1.33 18.61
CA PHE A 160 7.03 -0.18 17.84
C PHE A 160 6.01 0.59 18.70
N GLU A 161 6.38 1.76 19.20
CA GLU A 161 5.45 2.68 19.84
C GLU A 161 4.55 3.30 18.76
N GLY A 162 3.38 2.68 18.58
CA GLY A 162 2.37 3.14 17.62
C GLY A 162 1.80 4.50 18.02
N GLY A 163 2.17 5.54 17.27
CA GLY A 163 1.45 6.81 17.24
C GLY A 163 0.16 6.65 16.42
N TYR A 164 -0.98 6.78 17.08
CA TYR A 164 -2.30 6.89 16.45
C TYR A 164 -2.37 8.17 15.62
N PHE A 165 -2.66 8.04 14.32
CA PHE A 165 -3.22 9.14 13.52
C PHE A 165 -4.72 8.89 13.41
N ASP A 166 -5.52 9.71 14.11
CA ASP A 166 -6.96 9.80 13.91
C ASP A 166 -7.22 10.57 12.59
N PHE A 167 -7.94 9.95 11.67
CA PHE A 167 -8.58 10.58 10.51
C PHE A 167 -10.10 10.55 10.69
#